data_AF-R5E2A7-F1
#
_entry.id   AF-R5E2A7-F1
#
_cell.length_a   1.000
_cell.length_b   1.000
_cell.length_c   1.000
_cell.angle_alpha   90.00
_cell.angle_beta   90.00
_cell.angle_gamma   90.00
#
_symmetry.space_group_name_H-M   'P 1'
#
loop_
_entity.id
_entity.type
_entity.pdbx_description
1 polymer ?
#
loop_
_entity_poly.entity_id
_entity_poly.type
_entity_poly.pdbx_seq_one_letter_code
_entity_poly.pdbx_strand_id
1 'polypeptide(L)'
;MEKQKTIGELMEEMRLKAGAKEYAGHSYMDLNRFADDTRHMIIFDVKSCDCAWGDKGERMRLFLNDAGYGKAKEFQEQGQIKVVSHARVSAGHLFYDKKEQVR
;
A
#
# COMPACT_ATOMS: atom_id res chain seq x y z
N MET A 1 34.88 14.51 7.34
CA MET A 1 33.84 15.03 6.43
C MET A 1 32.58 14.21 6.67
N GLU A 2 31.52 14.81 7.19
CA GLU A 2 30.22 14.13 7.23
C GLU A 2 29.76 13.89 5.79
N LYS A 3 29.44 12.64 5.47
CA LYS A 3 28.91 12.27 4.15
C LYS A 3 27.54 12.93 4.01
N GLN A 4 27.40 13.88 3.08
CA GLN A 4 26.10 14.47 2.78
C GLN A 4 25.16 13.38 2.26
N LYS A 5 24.00 13.25 2.90
CA LYS A 5 22.97 12.28 2.48
C LYS A 5 22.31 12.77 1.21
N THR A 6 22.04 11.83 0.31
CA THR A 6 21.21 12.05 -0.87
C THR A 6 19.76 12.31 -0.46
N ILE A 7 18.97 12.91 -1.36
CA ILE A 7 17.54 13.09 -1.15
C ILE A 7 16.85 11.74 -0.89
N GLY A 8 17.28 10.67 -1.58
CA GLY A 8 16.74 9.32 -1.38
C GLY A 8 17.00 8.77 0.03
N GLU A 9 18.23 8.94 0.54
CA GLU A 9 18.58 8.53 1.91
C GLU A 9 17.78 9.32 2.96
N LEU A 10 17.58 10.63 2.74
CA LEU A 10 16.76 11.47 3.60
C LEU A 10 15.27 11.04 3.58
N MET A 11 14.74 10.71 2.40
CA MET A 11 13.37 10.22 2.26
C MET A 11 13.16 8.87 2.96
N GLU A 12 14.13 7.96 2.83
CA GLU A 12 14.08 6.66 3.48
C GLU A 12 14.13 6.79 5.02
N GLU A 13 14.94 7.69 5.55
CA GLU A 13 14.95 7.98 6.99
C GLU A 13 13.61 8.54 7.48
N MET A 14 12.99 9.43 6.70
CA MET A 14 11.66 9.95 7.03
C MET A 14 10.58 8.85 6.98
N ARG A 15 10.66 7.93 6.01
CA ARG A 15 9.78 6.76 5.91
C ARG A 15 9.87 5.89 7.17
N LEU A 16 11.09 5.56 7.58
CA LEU A 16 11.35 4.77 8.79
C LEU A 16 10.85 5.48 10.06
N LYS A 17 11.11 6.79 10.20
CA LYS A 17 10.61 7.60 11.33
C LYS A 17 9.09 7.67 11.38
N ALA A 18 8.43 7.70 10.23
CA ALA A 18 6.97 7.65 10.11
C ALA A 18 6.39 6.26 10.41
N GLY A 19 7.24 5.25 10.63
CA GLY A 19 6.82 3.86 10.87
C GLY A 19 6.23 3.18 9.65
N ALA A 20 6.38 3.77 8.46
CA ALA A 20 5.90 3.18 7.22
C ALA A 20 6.78 1.97 6.88
N LYS A 21 6.20 0.79 6.74
CA LYS A 21 6.92 -0.41 6.33
C LYS A 21 6.90 -0.57 4.82
N GLU A 22 7.89 -1.29 4.31
CA GLU A 22 7.91 -1.69 2.90
C GLU A 22 7.15 -3.02 2.75
N TYR A 23 6.37 -3.10 1.69
CA TYR A 23 5.50 -4.24 1.37
C TYR A 23 5.72 -4.65 -0.08
N ALA A 24 5.37 -5.89 -0.41
CA ALA A 24 5.35 -6.33 -1.80
C ALA A 24 4.31 -5.54 -2.62
N GLY A 25 4.46 -5.53 -3.95
CA GLY A 25 3.63 -4.72 -4.83
C GLY A 25 4.14 -3.28 -4.94
N HIS A 26 3.28 -2.29 -4.66
CA HIS A 26 3.62 -0.88 -4.78
C HIS A 26 4.40 -0.37 -3.57
N SER A 27 5.50 0.32 -3.85
CA SER A 27 6.36 0.88 -2.79
C SER A 27 5.66 1.99 -1.99
N TYR A 28 6.25 2.41 -0.86
CA TYR A 28 5.71 3.56 -0.12
C TYR A 28 5.79 4.88 -0.92
N MET A 29 6.82 5.00 -1.76
CA MET A 29 7.07 6.17 -2.60
C MET A 29 6.53 6.01 -4.03
N ASP A 30 5.68 5.00 -4.27
CA ASP A 30 5.19 4.67 -5.59
C ASP A 30 4.40 5.81 -6.22
N LEU A 31 4.70 6.12 -7.48
CA LEU A 31 4.05 7.20 -8.23
C LEU A 31 2.60 6.87 -8.59
N ASN A 32 2.19 5.59 -8.56
CA ASN A 32 0.81 5.18 -8.83
C ASN A 32 -0.21 5.84 -7.87
N ARG A 33 0.22 6.33 -6.70
CA ARG A 33 -0.65 7.11 -5.80
C ARG A 33 -1.12 8.43 -6.39
N PHE A 34 -0.41 8.96 -7.38
CA PHE A 34 -0.71 10.22 -8.06
C PHE A 34 -1.42 10.02 -9.41
N ALA A 35 -1.71 8.79 -9.82
CA ALA A 35 -2.50 8.56 -11.03
C ALA A 35 -3.90 9.17 -10.88
N ASP A 36 -4.42 9.76 -11.96
CA ASP A 36 -5.66 10.54 -11.96
C ASP A 36 -6.89 9.73 -11.52
N ASP A 37 -6.86 8.41 -11.69
CA ASP A 37 -7.93 7.48 -11.33
C ASP A 37 -7.71 6.74 -10.01
N THR A 38 -6.54 6.90 -9.36
CA THR A 38 -6.30 6.27 -8.05
C THR A 38 -7.20 6.90 -6.99
N ARG A 39 -7.96 6.06 -6.29
CA ARG A 39 -8.89 6.46 -5.23
C ARG A 39 -8.67 5.72 -3.91
N HIS A 40 -7.94 4.61 -3.96
CA HIS A 40 -7.76 3.70 -2.83
C HIS A 40 -6.30 3.29 -2.67
N MET A 41 -5.86 3.17 -1.44
CA MET A 41 -4.67 2.43 -1.07
C MET A 41 -5.10 1.35 -0.09
N ILE A 42 -4.67 0.11 -0.33
CA ILE A 42 -4.88 -1.00 0.60
C ILE A 42 -3.56 -1.65 0.96
N ILE A 43 -3.49 -2.10 2.21
CA ILE A 43 -2.49 -3.08 2.65
C ILE A 43 -3.26 -4.34 3.02
N PHE A 44 -2.82 -5.48 2.49
CA PHE A 44 -3.50 -6.76 2.67
C PHE A 44 -2.51 -7.92 2.77
N ASP A 45 -2.96 -8.98 3.43
CA ASP A 45 -2.27 -10.27 3.42
C ASP A 45 -2.86 -11.15 2.32
N VAL A 46 -2.02 -11.82 1.55
CA VAL A 46 -2.44 -12.89 0.65
C VAL A 46 -2.66 -14.19 1.44
N LYS A 47 -3.82 -14.81 1.28
CA LYS A 47 -4.26 -16.02 2.01
C LYS A 47 -4.35 -17.27 1.13
N SER A 48 -4.52 -17.11 -0.18
CA SER A 48 -4.59 -18.22 -1.14
C SER A 48 -3.38 -18.22 -2.08
N CYS A 49 -2.93 -19.41 -2.50
CA CYS A 49 -1.94 -19.57 -3.57
C CYS A 49 -2.51 -19.24 -4.96
N ASP A 50 -3.84 -19.21 -5.09
CA ASP A 50 -4.53 -18.88 -6.35
C ASP A 50 -4.77 -17.38 -6.52
N CYS A 51 -4.24 -16.55 -5.61
CA CYS A 51 -4.41 -15.10 -5.67
C CYS A 51 -3.61 -14.53 -6.84
N ALA A 52 -4.28 -13.80 -7.73
CA ALA A 52 -3.64 -13.20 -8.89
C ALA A 52 -2.71 -12.01 -8.56
N TRP A 53 -2.69 -11.53 -7.31
CA TRP A 53 -1.93 -10.34 -6.92
C TRP A 53 -0.60 -10.62 -6.25
N GLY A 54 -0.40 -11.79 -5.67
CA GLY A 54 0.86 -12.15 -4.99
C GLY A 54 0.82 -13.53 -4.40
N ASP A 55 1.90 -13.91 -3.73
CA ASP A 55 2.08 -15.25 -3.18
C ASP A 55 1.49 -15.39 -1.78
N LYS A 56 0.98 -16.59 -1.46
CA LYS A 56 0.39 -16.86 -0.14
C LYS A 56 1.37 -16.53 0.99
N GLY A 57 0.91 -15.70 1.92
CA GLY A 57 1.69 -15.26 3.07
C GLY A 57 2.35 -13.88 2.89
N GLU A 58 2.38 -13.34 1.67
CA GLU A 58 2.89 -11.99 1.44
C GLU A 58 1.95 -10.93 2.03
N ARG A 59 2.55 -9.84 2.52
CA ARG A 59 1.84 -8.60 2.79
C ARG A 59 2.15 -7.61 1.70
N MET A 60 1.10 -7.14 1.05
CA MET A 60 1.20 -6.28 -0.12
C MET A 60 0.59 -4.90 0.13
N ARG A 61 1.09 -3.91 -0.59
CA ARG A 61 0.45 -2.60 -0.75
C ARG A 61 0.08 -2.39 -2.21
N LEU A 62 -1.14 -1.95 -2.47
CA LEU A 62 -1.58 -1.54 -3.80
C LEU A 62 -2.27 -0.19 -3.77
N PHE A 63 -2.07 0.58 -4.83
CA PHE A 63 -2.83 1.78 -5.17
C PHE A 63 -3.80 1.41 -6.28
N LEU A 64 -5.08 1.67 -6.05
CA LEU A 64 -6.18 1.16 -6.86
C LEU A 64 -7.15 2.28 -7.21
N ASN A 65 -7.73 2.19 -8.40
CA ASN A 65 -8.97 2.88 -8.74
C ASN A 65 -10.18 2.16 -8.13
N ASP A 66 -11.38 2.71 -8.33
CA ASP A 66 -12.61 2.15 -7.75
C ASP A 66 -12.87 0.71 -8.21
N ALA A 67 -12.60 0.39 -9.48
CA ALA A 67 -12.78 -0.96 -10.03
C ALA A 67 -11.78 -1.96 -9.41
N GLY A 68 -10.51 -1.58 -9.27
CA GLY A 68 -9.49 -2.39 -8.61
C GLY A 68 -9.83 -2.65 -7.15
N TYR A 69 -10.37 -1.65 -6.44
CA TYR A 69 -10.83 -1.83 -5.07
C TYR A 69 -12.09 -2.71 -4.99
N GLY A 70 -12.99 -2.65 -5.97
CA GLY A 70 -14.09 -3.61 -6.13
C GLY A 70 -13.58 -5.05 -6.19
N LYS A 71 -12.58 -5.32 -7.03
CA LYS A 71 -11.93 -6.63 -7.12
C LYS A 71 -11.25 -7.06 -5.82
N ALA A 72 -10.68 -6.11 -5.06
CA ALA A 72 -10.12 -6.42 -3.74
C ALA A 72 -11.19 -6.95 -2.77
N LYS A 73 -12.41 -6.39 -2.83
CA LYS A 73 -13.54 -6.88 -2.01
C LYS A 73 -13.95 -8.29 -2.42
N GLU A 74 -14.04 -8.56 -3.72
CA GLU A 74 -14.34 -9.91 -4.24
C GLU A 74 -13.29 -10.93 -3.77
N PHE A 75 -12.00 -10.61 -3.86
CA PHE A 75 -10.93 -11.46 -3.35
C PHE A 75 -11.01 -11.67 -1.85
N GLN A 76 -11.46 -10.67 -1.09
CA GLN A 76 -11.67 -10.82 0.34
C GLN A 76 -12.89 -11.71 0.65
N GLU A 77 -13.99 -11.58 -0.09
CA GLU A 77 -15.17 -12.43 0.03
C GLU A 77 -14.87 -13.90 -0.31
N GLN A 78 -14.02 -14.13 -1.31
CA GLN A 78 -13.51 -15.44 -1.69
C GLN A 78 -12.44 -15.98 -0.73
N GLY A 79 -12.04 -15.21 0.29
CA GLY A 79 -11.01 -15.61 1.25
C GLY A 79 -9.59 -15.65 0.69
N GLN A 80 -9.35 -15.08 -0.49
CA GLN A 80 -8.02 -15.04 -1.13
C GLN A 80 -7.09 -14.01 -0.50
N ILE A 81 -7.64 -12.90 0.01
CA ILE A 81 -6.88 -11.85 0.69
C ILE A 81 -7.57 -11.41 1.99
N LYS A 82 -6.81 -10.75 2.85
CA LYS A 82 -7.35 -10.04 4.03
C LYS A 82 -6.82 -8.61 4.06
N VAL A 83 -7.69 -7.63 3.85
CA VAL A 83 -7.32 -6.21 3.95
C VAL A 83 -7.11 -5.86 5.43
N VAL A 84 -5.94 -5.32 5.76
CA VAL A 84 -5.55 -4.93 7.11
C VAL A 84 -5.46 -3.41 7.29
N SER A 85 -5.39 -2.66 6.19
CA SER A 85 -5.40 -1.19 6.18
C SER A 85 -6.01 -0.69 4.89
N HIS A 86 -6.75 0.41 4.97
CA HIS A 86 -7.30 1.12 3.83
C HIS A 86 -7.16 2.64 4.04
N ALA A 87 -6.86 3.33 2.94
CA ALA A 87 -6.92 4.77 2.85
C ALA A 87 -7.61 5.18 1.56
N ARG A 88 -8.42 6.23 1.65
CA ARG A 88 -8.83 7.01 0.48
C ARG A 88 -7.63 7.81 -0.03
N VAL A 89 -7.49 7.90 -1.33
CA VAL A 89 -6.41 8.63 -1.99
C VAL A 89 -7.00 9.80 -2.78
N SER A 90 -6.42 10.99 -2.60
CA SER A 90 -6.78 12.17 -3.38
C SER A 90 -5.52 12.99 -3.66
N ALA A 91 -5.18 13.17 -4.94
CA ALA A 91 -3.94 13.82 -5.37
C ALA A 91 -2.68 13.26 -4.67
N GLY A 92 -2.64 11.93 -4.48
CA GLY A 92 -1.56 11.24 -3.76
C GLY A 92 -1.56 11.36 -2.25
N HIS A 93 -2.45 12.17 -1.66
CA HIS A 93 -2.62 12.24 -0.21
C HIS A 93 -3.45 11.06 0.31
N LEU A 94 -2.99 10.45 1.41
CA LEU A 94 -3.61 9.28 2.02
C LEU A 94 -4.48 9.68 3.21
N PHE A 95 -5.78 9.42 3.10
CA PHE A 95 -6.80 9.64 4.12
C PHE A 95 -7.26 8.30 4.64
N TYR A 96 -6.62 7.88 5.71
CA TYR A 96 -6.85 6.58 6.28
C TYR A 96 -8.16 6.50 7.08
N ASP A 97 -8.80 5.33 7.04
CA ASP A 97 -10.09 5.12 7.72
C ASP A 97 -9.97 5.07 9.25
N LYS A 98 -8.85 4.57 9.79
CA LYS A 98 -8.62 4.42 11.23
C LYS A 98 -7.42 5.25 11.67
N LYS A 99 -7.35 5.61 12.96
CA LYS A 99 -6.17 6.32 13.50
C LYS A 99 -4.99 5.38 13.66
N GLU A 100 -5.23 4.22 14.26
CA GLU A 100 -4.26 3.12 14.37
C GLU A 100 -4.48 2.14 13.23
N GLN A 101 -3.55 2.13 12.29
CA GLN A 101 -3.48 1.11 11.25
C GLN A 101 -2.05 0.86 10.82
N VAL A 102 -1.89 -0.24 10.12
CA VAL A 102 -0.68 -0.57 9.38
C VAL A 102 -0.49 0.47 8.26
N ARG A 103 0.73 1.00 8.11
CA ARG A 103 1.08 2.03 7.13
C ARG A 103 2.31 1.66 6.35
#